data_AF-A0A7L5A8R7-F1
#
_entry.id   AF-A0A7L5A8R7-F1
#
_cell.length_a   1.000
_cell.length_b   1.000
_cell.length_c   1.000
_cell.angle_alpha   90.00
_cell.angle_beta   90.00
_cell.angle_gamma   90.00
#
_symmetry.space_group_name_H-M   'P 1'
#
loop_
_entity.id
_entity.type
_entity.pdbx_description
1 polymer ?
#
loop_
_entity_poly.entity_id
_entity_poly.type
_entity_poly.pdbx_seq_one_letter_code
_entity_poly.pdbx_strand_id
1 'polypeptide(L)'
;MATTVVERISETSPVSALGQISARGPVLVTTLTLLVLIVHGYHPWSEDGGLYAAGIKHLLAPQLYPHQTEFVTGHLRFSLFAPAVAALTRSSRLPLDWVLLFLYCATTWLTLYAAWQLATRIFTSVPARCGGVVLLACWLSLPLAGTALMLMDPYVTARSISTPLSILALCWVLDALAGESTKAWLLCTAALLLAAAVHPLMAGYAIGSVLLLASLGSSRRFLRLWAGFAIAAASLLLALAIQLYAAPESADYVRIAMTRYYWFPGQWQWYERIGLIAPLLILAALLLWKNRASAGAAYTTTIRMSIALGSLSLVIAALFSRARLATHTVARLQPLRTFQTVYIVMILVLGATLAEYLLKKSPWRWAVLITLASAPMYIAQRAVAPASLHIELPWRTPQNSWVQAFLWIRGNTPTDALFAMDPHYITSDGEDAQSFRAVAERSTLPDYSKDGGEASITPQLTSAWAAGQSLQANIEHQSDAARLATLASVGVDWIILRASSQTAFACPYRNAVVKVCRLH
;
A
#
# COMPACT_ATOMS: atom_id res chain seq x y z
N MET A 1 -9.78 -46.17 -59.36
CA MET A 1 -10.86 -45.57 -58.56
C MET A 1 -10.35 -45.39 -57.15
N ALA A 2 -9.94 -44.16 -56.81
CA ALA A 2 -9.47 -43.79 -55.48
C ALA A 2 -10.63 -43.07 -54.77
N THR A 3 -11.06 -43.60 -53.63
CA THR A 3 -12.10 -42.99 -52.78
C THR A 3 -11.43 -42.24 -51.63
N THR A 4 -11.54 -40.91 -51.67
CA THR A 4 -11.08 -39.99 -50.64
C THR A 4 -12.11 -39.83 -49.52
N VAL A 5 -11.59 -39.92 -48.31
CA VAL A 5 -12.23 -39.64 -47.02
C VAL A 5 -12.58 -38.15 -46.94
N VAL A 6 -13.82 -37.81 -46.57
CA VAL A 6 -14.21 -36.46 -46.16
C VAL A 6 -14.43 -36.47 -44.65
N GLU A 7 -13.40 -36.04 -43.93
CA GLU A 7 -13.45 -35.80 -42.49
C GLU A 7 -14.06 -34.40 -42.26
N ARG A 8 -15.14 -34.36 -41.49
CA ARG A 8 -15.96 -33.16 -41.26
C ARG A 8 -15.30 -32.33 -40.14
N ILE A 9 -14.50 -31.34 -40.50
CA ILE A 9 -13.95 -30.35 -39.56
C ILE A 9 -15.11 -29.47 -39.05
N SER A 10 -15.42 -29.55 -37.76
CA SER A 10 -16.36 -28.63 -37.11
C SER A 10 -15.68 -27.27 -36.92
N GLU A 11 -16.06 -26.29 -37.73
CA GLU A 11 -15.67 -24.89 -37.57
C GLU A 11 -16.33 -24.28 -36.32
N THR A 12 -15.60 -24.21 -35.20
CA THR A 12 -15.94 -23.26 -34.13
C THR A 12 -15.50 -21.87 -34.57
N SER A 13 -16.47 -20.98 -34.83
CA SER A 13 -16.22 -19.62 -35.29
C SER A 13 -15.36 -18.83 -34.27
N PRO A 14 -14.35 -18.05 -34.72
CA PRO A 14 -13.42 -17.31 -33.84
C PRO A 14 -14.11 -16.27 -32.93
N VAL A 15 -15.32 -15.84 -33.28
CA VAL A 15 -16.16 -14.91 -32.49
C VAL A 15 -16.67 -15.57 -31.20
N SER A 16 -16.98 -16.88 -31.22
CA SER A 16 -17.43 -17.62 -30.03
C SER A 16 -16.31 -17.84 -29.01
N ALA A 17 -15.08 -18.06 -29.48
CA ALA A 17 -13.89 -18.22 -28.64
C ALA A 17 -13.50 -16.91 -27.94
N LEU A 18 -13.59 -15.77 -28.64
CA LEU A 18 -13.34 -14.45 -28.05
C LEU A 18 -14.38 -14.07 -26.98
N GLY A 19 -15.66 -14.43 -27.18
CA GLY A 19 -16.73 -14.24 -26.20
C GLY A 19 -16.55 -15.09 -24.92
N GLN A 20 -16.11 -16.35 -25.06
CA GLN A 20 -15.81 -17.22 -23.92
C GLN A 20 -14.52 -16.84 -23.17
N ILE A 21 -13.52 -16.29 -23.86
CA ILE A 21 -12.28 -15.79 -23.25
C ILE A 21 -12.55 -14.50 -22.45
N SER A 22 -13.49 -13.66 -22.90
CA SER A 22 -13.94 -12.45 -22.21
C SER A 22 -14.66 -12.74 -20.88
N ALA A 23 -15.53 -13.76 -20.83
CA ALA A 23 -16.30 -14.10 -19.63
C ALA A 23 -15.47 -14.75 -18.50
N ARG A 24 -14.34 -15.40 -18.82
CA ARG A 24 -13.50 -16.10 -17.84
C ARG A 24 -12.72 -15.17 -16.90
N GLY A 25 -12.33 -13.99 -17.39
CA GLY A 25 -11.56 -13.01 -16.61
C GLY A 25 -12.28 -12.54 -15.35
N PRO A 26 -13.49 -11.95 -15.48
CA PRO A 26 -14.26 -11.47 -14.32
C PRO A 26 -14.59 -12.56 -13.30
N VAL A 27 -14.90 -13.79 -13.73
CA VAL A 27 -15.18 -14.93 -12.82
C VAL A 27 -13.92 -15.31 -12.03
N LEU A 28 -12.77 -15.43 -12.72
CA LEU A 28 -11.50 -15.71 -12.07
C LEU A 28 -11.14 -14.62 -11.06
N VAL A 29 -11.20 -13.36 -11.48
CA VAL A 29 -10.88 -12.21 -10.63
C VAL A 29 -11.76 -12.18 -9.38
N THR A 30 -13.07 -12.40 -9.54
CA THR A 30 -14.02 -12.43 -8.41
C THR A 30 -13.69 -13.55 -7.43
N THR A 31 -13.38 -14.75 -7.94
CA THR A 31 -12.99 -15.90 -7.09
C THR A 31 -11.67 -15.60 -6.36
N LEU A 32 -10.70 -15.00 -7.04
CA LEU A 32 -9.43 -14.62 -6.46
C LEU A 32 -9.56 -13.49 -5.43
N THR A 33 -10.52 -12.57 -5.58
CA THR A 33 -10.79 -11.56 -4.55
C THR A 33 -11.19 -12.19 -3.22
N LEU A 34 -11.99 -13.27 -3.24
CA LEU A 34 -12.35 -14.00 -2.02
C LEU A 34 -11.13 -14.73 -1.44
N LEU A 35 -10.29 -15.34 -2.28
CA LEU A 35 -9.04 -15.95 -1.85
C LEU A 35 -8.11 -14.92 -1.19
N VAL A 36 -7.98 -13.73 -1.78
CA VAL A 36 -7.18 -12.64 -1.22
C VAL A 36 -7.69 -12.26 0.15
N LEU A 37 -9.01 -12.09 0.34
CA LEU A 37 -9.57 -11.78 1.65
C LEU A 37 -9.23 -12.86 2.71
N ILE A 38 -9.21 -14.13 2.33
CA ILE A 38 -8.87 -15.25 3.21
C ILE A 38 -7.37 -15.30 3.56
N VAL A 39 -6.50 -14.96 2.61
CA VAL A 39 -5.03 -15.04 2.78
C VAL A 39 -4.46 -13.78 3.41
N HIS A 40 -4.94 -12.62 2.94
CA HIS A 40 -4.44 -11.31 3.30
C HIS A 40 -5.02 -10.83 4.64
N GLY A 41 -6.27 -11.21 4.94
CA GLY A 41 -7.01 -10.67 6.07
C GLY A 41 -7.60 -9.30 5.79
N TYR A 42 -8.21 -8.72 6.82
CA TYR A 42 -8.80 -7.37 6.76
C TYR A 42 -8.73 -6.71 8.14
N HIS A 43 -8.02 -5.59 8.22
CA HIS A 43 -7.66 -4.88 9.45
C HIS A 43 -7.87 -3.37 9.28
N PRO A 44 -9.13 -2.86 9.23
CA PRO A 44 -9.45 -1.50 8.77
C PRO A 44 -8.82 -0.36 9.56
N TRP A 45 -8.49 -0.62 10.84
CA TRP A 45 -7.96 0.39 11.76
C TRP A 45 -6.47 0.25 12.03
N SER A 46 -5.83 -0.79 11.48
CA SER A 46 -4.41 -1.01 11.70
C SER A 46 -3.57 -0.05 10.87
N GLU A 47 -2.40 0.30 11.38
CA GLU A 47 -1.34 0.98 10.62
C GLU A 47 -1.84 2.26 9.92
N ASP A 48 -1.54 2.43 8.63
CA ASP A 48 -1.98 3.59 7.85
C ASP A 48 -3.50 3.64 7.67
N GLY A 49 -4.19 2.48 7.70
CA GLY A 49 -5.65 2.40 7.61
C GLY A 49 -6.32 3.21 8.71
N GLY A 50 -5.78 3.14 9.92
CA GLY A 50 -6.20 3.95 11.05
C GLY A 50 -6.03 5.46 10.86
N LEU A 51 -4.94 5.91 10.24
CA LEU A 51 -4.72 7.32 9.94
C LEU A 51 -5.77 7.86 8.95
N TYR A 52 -6.00 7.13 7.86
CA TYR A 52 -7.03 7.48 6.88
C TYR A 52 -8.42 7.47 7.50
N ALA A 53 -8.72 6.45 8.32
CA ALA A 53 -9.98 6.33 9.05
C ALA A 53 -10.23 7.52 9.97
N ALA A 54 -9.25 7.92 10.78
CA ALA A 54 -9.37 9.08 11.65
C ALA A 54 -9.65 10.36 10.85
N GLY A 55 -8.96 10.56 9.73
CA GLY A 55 -9.20 11.67 8.81
C GLY A 55 -10.62 11.67 8.22
N ILE A 56 -11.11 10.51 7.76
CA ILE A 56 -12.49 10.37 7.25
C ILE A 56 -13.52 10.66 8.35
N LYS A 57 -13.31 10.14 9.57
CA LYS A 57 -14.20 10.38 10.71
C LYS A 57 -14.25 11.85 11.08
N HIS A 58 -13.12 12.55 11.08
CA HIS A 58 -13.09 14.01 11.31
C HIS A 58 -13.88 14.77 10.23
N LEU A 59 -13.78 14.38 8.96
CA LEU A 59 -14.61 14.98 7.90
C LEU A 59 -16.10 14.69 8.08
N LEU A 60 -16.48 13.52 8.61
CA LEU A 60 -17.86 13.16 8.88
C LEU A 60 -18.41 13.87 10.14
N ALA A 61 -17.58 14.05 11.15
CA ALA A 61 -17.89 14.65 12.45
C ALA A 61 -16.75 15.59 12.88
N PRO A 62 -16.79 16.88 12.48
CA PRO A 62 -15.70 17.84 12.72
C PRO A 62 -15.37 18.10 14.19
N GLN A 63 -16.28 17.77 15.11
CA GLN A 63 -16.06 17.83 16.55
C GLN A 63 -15.08 16.77 17.08
N LEU A 64 -14.75 15.75 16.29
CA LEU A 64 -13.77 14.74 16.68
C LEU A 64 -12.36 15.29 16.60
N TYR A 65 -11.54 14.92 17.59
CA TYR A 65 -10.12 15.27 17.72
C TYR A 65 -9.84 16.78 17.87
N PRO A 66 -10.43 17.48 18.86
CA PRO A 66 -10.21 18.92 19.03
C PRO A 66 -8.78 19.28 19.45
N HIS A 67 -8.02 18.32 19.98
CA HIS A 67 -6.59 18.48 20.28
C HIS A 67 -5.74 17.76 19.25
N GLN A 68 -4.64 18.39 18.84
CA GLN A 68 -3.65 17.82 17.91
C GLN A 68 -4.28 17.41 16.56
N THR A 69 -5.27 18.18 16.10
CA THR A 69 -6.05 17.92 14.87
C THR A 69 -5.18 17.85 13.63
N GLU A 70 -4.03 18.53 13.63
CA GLU A 70 -3.09 18.54 12.52
C GLU A 70 -2.48 17.16 12.25
N PHE A 71 -2.33 16.30 13.26
CA PHE A 71 -1.90 14.91 13.07
C PHE A 71 -2.97 14.05 12.39
N VAL A 72 -4.25 14.45 12.48
CA VAL A 72 -5.37 13.79 11.80
C VAL A 72 -5.57 14.32 10.38
N THR A 73 -5.30 15.61 10.16
CA THR A 73 -5.64 16.31 8.91
C THR A 73 -4.45 16.60 7.99
N GLY A 74 -3.21 16.49 8.48
CA GLY A 74 -1.98 16.81 7.75
C GLY A 74 -1.88 16.07 6.41
N HIS A 75 -1.97 14.75 6.42
CA HIS A 75 -1.92 13.90 5.22
C HIS A 75 -3.08 14.13 4.23
N LEU A 76 -4.21 14.72 4.67
CA LEU A 76 -5.39 14.92 3.82
C LEU A 76 -5.22 16.04 2.79
N ARG A 77 -4.29 16.97 3.02
CA ARG A 77 -4.17 18.22 2.24
C ARG A 77 -3.91 18.00 0.75
N PHE A 78 -3.30 16.88 0.38
CA PHE A 78 -2.90 16.57 -1.00
C PHE A 78 -3.69 15.40 -1.60
N SER A 79 -4.78 14.96 -0.98
CA SER A 79 -5.51 13.77 -1.40
C SER A 79 -7.02 13.97 -1.32
N LEU A 80 -7.71 13.64 -2.42
CA LEU A 80 -9.16 13.54 -2.45
C LEU A 80 -9.69 12.20 -1.89
N PHE A 81 -8.82 11.31 -1.40
CA PHE A 81 -9.23 10.00 -0.88
C PHE A 81 -10.21 10.13 0.29
N ALA A 82 -9.81 10.79 1.39
CA ALA A 82 -10.70 10.89 2.55
C ALA A 82 -11.97 11.70 2.26
N PRO A 83 -11.92 12.85 1.54
CA PRO A 83 -13.13 13.53 1.10
C PRO A 83 -14.07 12.65 0.27
N ALA A 84 -13.55 11.85 -0.65
CA ALA A 84 -14.35 10.95 -1.47
C ALA A 84 -15.00 9.83 -0.65
N VAL A 85 -14.26 9.22 0.29
CA VAL A 85 -14.81 8.18 1.16
C VAL A 85 -15.83 8.76 2.15
N ALA A 86 -15.60 9.95 2.69
CA ALA A 86 -16.58 10.66 3.52
C ALA A 86 -17.86 10.98 2.73
N ALA A 87 -17.73 11.48 1.50
CA ALA A 87 -18.87 11.73 0.63
C ALA A 87 -19.63 10.45 0.30
N LEU A 88 -18.92 9.35 0.02
CA LEU A 88 -19.51 8.02 -0.22
C LEU A 88 -20.26 7.50 1.02
N THR A 89 -19.71 7.73 2.21
CA THR A 89 -20.34 7.34 3.48
C THR A 89 -21.64 8.11 3.70
N ARG A 90 -21.62 9.44 3.47
CA ARG A 90 -22.82 10.28 3.58
C ARG A 90 -23.89 9.91 2.54
N SER A 91 -23.49 9.65 1.29
CA SER A 91 -24.43 9.38 0.20
C SER A 91 -25.04 7.97 0.28
N SER A 92 -24.25 6.96 0.66
CA SER A 92 -24.73 5.59 0.84
C SER A 92 -25.54 5.39 2.12
N ARG A 93 -25.39 6.28 3.11
CA ARG A 93 -25.95 6.16 4.46
C ARG A 93 -25.53 4.88 5.20
N LEU A 94 -24.46 4.24 4.75
CA LEU A 94 -23.87 3.08 5.41
C LEU A 94 -22.87 3.56 6.49
N PRO A 95 -22.71 2.82 7.60
CA PRO A 95 -21.61 3.07 8.53
C PRO A 95 -20.26 2.97 7.83
N LEU A 96 -19.29 3.79 8.26
CA LEU A 96 -17.96 3.85 7.64
C LEU A 96 -17.30 2.47 7.52
N ASP A 97 -17.45 1.62 8.54
CA ASP A 97 -16.86 0.28 8.60
C ASP A 97 -17.32 -0.60 7.43
N TRP A 98 -18.60 -0.50 7.04
CA TRP A 98 -19.14 -1.19 5.87
C TRP A 98 -18.59 -0.60 4.56
N VAL A 99 -18.53 0.74 4.48
CA VAL A 99 -17.97 1.43 3.31
C VAL A 99 -16.51 1.01 3.09
N LEU A 100 -15.70 0.95 4.15
CA LEU A 100 -14.32 0.50 4.08
C LEU A 100 -14.21 -0.97 3.65
N LEU A 101 -15.09 -1.86 4.15
CA LEU A 101 -15.10 -3.27 3.73
C LEU A 101 -15.44 -3.41 2.24
N PHE A 102 -16.49 -2.71 1.78
CA PHE A 102 -16.86 -2.71 0.36
C PHE A 102 -15.76 -2.13 -0.52
N LEU A 103 -15.14 -1.02 -0.10
CA LEU A 103 -14.01 -0.44 -0.82
C LEU A 103 -12.81 -1.38 -0.85
N TYR A 104 -12.51 -2.08 0.24
CA TYR A 104 -11.43 -3.07 0.28
C TYR A 104 -11.66 -4.18 -0.75
N CYS A 105 -12.85 -4.79 -0.77
CA CYS A 105 -13.19 -5.81 -1.76
C CYS A 105 -13.20 -5.26 -3.20
N ALA A 106 -13.78 -4.07 -3.42
CA ALA A 106 -13.89 -3.46 -4.73
C ALA A 106 -12.52 -3.08 -5.31
N THR A 107 -11.63 -2.53 -4.49
CA THR A 107 -10.27 -2.15 -4.91
C THR A 107 -9.36 -3.36 -5.11
N THR A 108 -9.53 -4.42 -4.31
CA THR A 108 -8.88 -5.72 -4.54
C THR A 108 -9.29 -6.29 -5.90
N TRP A 109 -10.60 -6.35 -6.14
CA TRP A 109 -11.17 -6.80 -7.40
C TRP A 109 -10.65 -5.96 -8.58
N LEU A 110 -10.65 -4.63 -8.45
CA LEU A 110 -10.19 -3.72 -9.50
C LEU A 110 -8.69 -3.89 -9.79
N THR A 111 -7.88 -4.14 -8.76
CA THR A 111 -6.43 -4.40 -8.92
C THR A 111 -6.20 -5.68 -9.71
N LEU A 112 -6.87 -6.76 -9.33
CA LEU A 112 -6.80 -8.04 -10.05
C LEU A 112 -7.37 -7.95 -11.47
N TYR A 113 -8.44 -7.18 -11.67
CA TYR A 113 -9.00 -6.91 -12.99
C TYR A 113 -8.02 -6.10 -13.86
N ALA A 114 -7.42 -5.04 -13.33
CA ALA A 114 -6.41 -4.26 -14.04
C ALA A 114 -5.20 -5.13 -14.41
N ALA A 115 -4.78 -6.01 -13.50
CA ALA A 115 -3.72 -6.99 -13.74
C ALA A 115 -4.10 -8.00 -14.84
N TRP A 116 -5.35 -8.48 -14.86
CA TRP A 116 -5.88 -9.30 -15.95
C TRP A 116 -5.85 -8.56 -17.29
N GLN A 117 -6.28 -7.29 -17.31
CA GLN A 117 -6.24 -6.45 -18.51
C GLN A 117 -4.80 -6.23 -19.00
N LEU A 118 -3.84 -6.07 -18.09
CA LEU A 118 -2.44 -5.96 -18.46
C LEU A 118 -1.93 -7.29 -19.02
N ALA A 119 -2.27 -8.40 -18.37
CA ALA A 119 -1.89 -9.74 -18.82
C ALA A 119 -2.47 -10.07 -20.21
N THR A 120 -3.68 -9.63 -20.55
CA THR A 120 -4.27 -9.87 -21.88
C THR A 120 -3.52 -9.16 -23.00
N ARG A 121 -2.83 -8.05 -22.69
CA ARG A 121 -2.01 -7.28 -23.64
C ARG A 121 -0.59 -7.81 -23.76
N ILE A 122 -0.08 -8.41 -22.69
CA ILE A 122 1.29 -8.95 -22.63
C ILE A 122 1.36 -10.39 -23.15
N PHE A 123 0.34 -11.20 -22.90
CA PHE A 123 0.31 -12.64 -23.21
C PHE A 123 -0.79 -13.01 -24.18
N THR A 124 -0.48 -13.90 -25.12
CA THR A 124 -1.46 -14.47 -26.05
C THR A 124 -2.22 -15.66 -25.45
N SER A 125 -1.57 -16.47 -24.59
CA SER A 125 -2.18 -17.67 -24.03
C SER A 125 -3.07 -17.37 -22.80
N VAL A 126 -4.23 -18.02 -22.75
CA VAL A 126 -5.12 -17.93 -21.57
C VAL A 126 -4.48 -18.50 -20.30
N PRO A 127 -3.76 -19.65 -20.34
CA PRO A 127 -3.07 -20.16 -19.15
C PRO A 127 -2.04 -19.17 -18.59
N ALA A 128 -1.27 -18.47 -19.43
CA ALA A 128 -0.34 -17.44 -18.97
C ALA A 128 -1.05 -16.30 -18.24
N ARG A 129 -2.16 -15.81 -18.80
CA ARG A 129 -2.96 -14.74 -18.18
C ARG A 129 -3.48 -15.17 -16.81
N CYS A 130 -4.06 -16.38 -16.73
CA CYS A 130 -4.50 -16.94 -15.46
C CYS A 130 -3.34 -17.09 -14.47
N GLY A 131 -2.19 -17.59 -14.93
CA GLY A 131 -1.01 -17.82 -14.10
C GLY A 131 -0.49 -16.56 -13.45
N GLY A 132 -0.35 -15.49 -14.25
CA GLY A 132 0.08 -14.19 -13.76
C GLY A 132 -0.86 -13.64 -12.68
N VAL A 133 -2.16 -13.62 -12.96
CA VAL A 133 -3.15 -13.03 -12.03
C VAL A 133 -3.35 -13.89 -10.78
N VAL A 134 -3.30 -15.23 -10.90
CA VAL A 134 -3.35 -16.15 -9.75
C VAL A 134 -2.15 -15.93 -8.84
N LEU A 135 -0.92 -15.86 -9.39
CA LEU A 135 0.26 -15.63 -8.57
C LEU A 135 0.23 -14.24 -7.92
N LEU A 136 -0.23 -13.22 -8.66
CA LEU A 136 -0.42 -11.88 -8.09
C LEU A 136 -1.39 -11.91 -6.91
N ALA A 137 -2.55 -12.57 -7.06
CA ALA A 137 -3.52 -12.74 -5.97
C ALA A 137 -2.92 -13.45 -4.75
N CYS A 138 -2.09 -14.48 -4.97
CA CYS A 138 -1.43 -15.20 -3.89
C CYS A 138 -0.43 -14.34 -3.11
N TRP A 139 0.16 -13.33 -3.75
CA TRP A 139 1.26 -12.50 -3.22
C TRP A 139 0.88 -11.03 -3.03
N LEU A 140 -0.40 -10.66 -3.00
CA LEU A 140 -0.79 -9.25 -2.79
C LEU A 140 -0.29 -8.68 -1.46
N SER A 141 -0.02 -9.51 -0.45
CA SER A 141 0.53 -9.09 0.84
C SER A 141 2.07 -9.14 0.90
N LEU A 142 2.74 -9.34 -0.24
CA LEU A 142 4.20 -9.45 -0.31
C LEU A 142 4.84 -8.07 0.00
N PRO A 143 5.77 -7.98 0.97
CA PRO A 143 6.52 -6.77 1.21
C PRO A 143 7.47 -6.46 0.04
N LEU A 144 7.49 -5.19 -0.34
CA LEU A 144 8.33 -4.67 -1.42
C LEU A 144 9.71 -4.31 -0.86
N ALA A 145 10.55 -5.34 -0.69
CA ALA A 145 11.87 -5.17 -0.09
C ALA A 145 11.77 -4.47 1.29
N GLY A 146 12.68 -3.54 1.60
CA GLY A 146 12.64 -2.72 2.83
C GLY A 146 11.91 -1.38 2.67
N THR A 147 11.02 -1.22 1.68
CA THR A 147 10.36 0.07 1.40
C THR A 147 9.24 0.43 2.37
N ALA A 148 8.94 -0.45 3.34
CA ALA A 148 7.74 -0.39 4.18
C ALA A 148 6.41 -0.32 3.39
N LEU A 149 6.41 -0.82 2.15
CA LEU A 149 5.20 -1.06 1.36
C LEU A 149 4.94 -2.55 1.22
N MET A 150 3.66 -2.92 1.26
CA MET A 150 3.17 -4.15 0.66
C MET A 150 2.63 -3.86 -0.75
N LEU A 151 2.47 -4.89 -1.58
CA LEU A 151 1.81 -4.74 -2.88
C LEU A 151 0.39 -4.19 -2.74
N MET A 152 -0.31 -4.67 -1.73
CA MET A 152 -1.58 -4.18 -1.23
C MET A 152 -1.56 -4.32 0.30
N ASP A 153 -2.15 -3.37 1.01
CA ASP A 153 -2.27 -3.41 2.47
C ASP A 153 -3.56 -4.17 2.87
N PRO A 154 -3.66 -4.75 4.09
CA PRO A 154 -4.87 -5.42 4.57
C PRO A 154 -5.97 -4.43 5.00
N TYR A 155 -5.95 -3.21 4.47
CA TYR A 155 -6.88 -2.11 4.73
C TYR A 155 -6.92 -1.16 3.54
N VAL A 156 -7.91 -0.27 3.52
CA VAL A 156 -8.06 0.69 2.42
C VAL A 156 -7.19 1.91 2.67
N THR A 157 -6.37 2.25 1.68
CA THR A 157 -5.61 3.50 1.63
C THR A 157 -5.84 4.18 0.28
N ALA A 158 -5.29 5.37 0.10
CA ALA A 158 -5.23 5.99 -1.21
C ALA A 158 -4.53 5.10 -2.28
N ARG A 159 -3.62 4.19 -1.88
CA ARG A 159 -2.98 3.23 -2.79
C ARG A 159 -3.96 2.19 -3.33
N SER A 160 -4.95 1.79 -2.54
CA SER A 160 -5.98 0.84 -2.98
C SER A 160 -6.70 1.33 -4.24
N ILE A 161 -6.79 2.65 -4.45
CA ILE A 161 -7.37 3.25 -5.67
C ILE A 161 -6.29 3.58 -6.71
N SER A 162 -5.16 4.17 -6.31
CA SER A 162 -4.14 4.62 -7.28
C SER A 162 -3.41 3.46 -7.97
N THR A 163 -3.20 2.32 -7.30
CA THR A 163 -2.55 1.14 -7.87
C THR A 163 -3.30 0.57 -9.08
N PRO A 164 -4.59 0.20 -8.99
CA PRO A 164 -5.32 -0.28 -10.16
C PRO A 164 -5.37 0.74 -11.31
N LEU A 165 -5.55 2.03 -11.00
CA LEU A 165 -5.53 3.10 -12.00
C LEU A 165 -4.16 3.19 -12.71
N SER A 166 -3.07 3.02 -11.97
CA SER A 166 -1.71 2.99 -12.53
C SER A 166 -1.51 1.80 -13.47
N ILE A 167 -2.01 0.61 -13.11
CA ILE A 167 -1.95 -0.59 -13.97
C ILE A 167 -2.82 -0.39 -15.22
N LEU A 168 -4.02 0.19 -15.10
CA LEU A 168 -4.87 0.49 -16.25
C LEU A 168 -4.24 1.54 -17.17
N ALA A 169 -3.53 2.54 -16.65
CA ALA A 169 -2.75 3.48 -17.45
C ALA A 169 -1.69 2.75 -18.31
N LEU A 170 -1.00 1.75 -17.74
CA LEU A 170 -0.10 0.89 -18.51
C LEU A 170 -0.83 0.08 -19.59
N CYS A 171 -2.06 -0.39 -19.32
CA CYS A 171 -2.88 -1.08 -20.32
C CYS A 171 -3.21 -0.15 -21.50
N TRP A 172 -3.67 1.07 -21.20
CA TRP A 172 -4.12 2.00 -22.21
C TRP A 172 -2.97 2.61 -23.02
N VAL A 173 -1.79 2.83 -22.43
CA VAL A 173 -0.63 3.24 -23.22
C VAL A 173 -0.18 2.12 -24.17
N LEU A 174 -0.27 0.84 -23.79
CA LEU A 174 -0.01 -0.27 -24.70
C LEU A 174 -1.00 -0.32 -25.86
N ASP A 175 -2.29 -0.11 -25.59
CA ASP A 175 -3.33 -0.03 -26.64
C ASP A 175 -3.07 1.15 -27.58
N ALA A 176 -2.65 2.29 -27.04
CA ALA A 176 -2.32 3.48 -27.82
C ALA A 176 -1.10 3.25 -28.73
N LEU A 177 -0.10 2.51 -28.26
CA LEU A 177 1.09 2.15 -29.03
C LEU A 177 0.80 1.10 -30.11
N ALA A 178 -0.19 0.22 -29.90
CA ALA A 178 -0.54 -0.84 -30.83
C ALA A 178 -1.36 -0.36 -32.04
N GLY A 179 -2.15 0.72 -31.89
CA GLY A 179 -3.07 1.17 -32.94
C GLY A 179 -3.30 2.69 -33.02
N GLU A 180 -2.40 3.50 -32.46
CA GLU A 180 -2.47 4.98 -32.45
C GLU A 180 -3.85 5.54 -32.04
N SER A 181 -4.48 4.94 -31.02
CA SER A 181 -5.82 5.33 -30.59
C SER A 181 -5.80 6.56 -29.66
N THR A 182 -6.35 7.70 -30.13
CA THR A 182 -6.58 8.90 -29.31
C THR A 182 -7.41 8.58 -28.05
N LYS A 183 -8.39 7.68 -28.17
CA LYS A 183 -9.22 7.25 -27.04
C LYS A 183 -8.38 6.57 -25.95
N ALA A 184 -7.41 5.74 -26.33
CA ALA A 184 -6.53 5.07 -25.38
C ALA A 184 -5.63 6.07 -24.64
N TRP A 185 -5.09 7.09 -25.32
CA TRP A 185 -4.37 8.18 -24.67
C TRP A 185 -5.26 8.96 -23.69
N LEU A 186 -6.50 9.28 -24.06
CA LEU A 186 -7.44 9.97 -23.17
C LEU A 186 -7.74 9.15 -21.91
N LEU A 187 -7.97 7.85 -22.04
CA LEU A 187 -8.21 6.96 -20.90
C LEU A 187 -6.97 6.82 -20.01
N CYS A 188 -5.78 6.70 -20.62
CA CYS A 188 -4.51 6.70 -19.89
C CYS A 188 -4.34 7.98 -19.06
N THR A 189 -4.54 9.14 -19.68
CA THR A 189 -4.44 10.44 -19.01
C THR A 189 -5.48 10.58 -17.89
N ALA A 190 -6.74 10.20 -18.15
CA ALA A 190 -7.79 10.22 -17.13
C ALA A 190 -7.44 9.32 -15.93
N ALA A 191 -6.90 8.13 -16.16
CA ALA A 191 -6.45 7.23 -15.11
C ALA A 191 -5.36 7.85 -14.24
N LEU A 192 -4.35 8.48 -14.86
CA LEU A 192 -3.26 9.13 -14.16
C LEU A 192 -3.72 10.36 -13.39
N LEU A 193 -4.67 11.15 -13.94
CA LEU A 193 -5.27 12.28 -13.24
C LEU A 193 -6.09 11.84 -12.03
N LEU A 194 -6.90 10.78 -12.16
CA LEU A 194 -7.64 10.21 -11.04
C LEU A 194 -6.69 9.64 -9.98
N ALA A 195 -5.64 8.93 -10.41
CA ALA A 195 -4.60 8.43 -9.50
C ALA A 195 -3.89 9.59 -8.78
N ALA A 196 -3.59 10.69 -9.47
CA ALA A 196 -2.96 11.86 -8.89
C ALA A 196 -3.88 12.58 -7.89
N ALA A 197 -5.17 12.63 -8.18
CA ALA A 197 -6.16 13.22 -7.29
C ALA A 197 -6.27 12.49 -5.94
N VAL A 198 -6.11 11.16 -5.92
CA VAL A 198 -6.15 10.37 -4.68
C VAL A 198 -4.76 10.18 -4.06
N HIS A 199 -3.70 10.03 -4.84
CA HIS A 199 -2.36 9.79 -4.34
C HIS A 199 -1.28 10.38 -5.28
N PRO A 200 -0.92 11.67 -5.14
CA PRO A 200 -0.02 12.37 -6.07
C PRO A 200 1.33 11.69 -6.24
N LEU A 201 1.94 11.24 -5.14
CA LEU A 201 3.27 10.62 -5.17
C LEU A 201 3.29 9.33 -6.01
N MET A 202 2.36 8.40 -5.77
CA MET A 202 2.26 7.16 -6.53
C MET A 202 1.89 7.42 -7.99
N ALA A 203 1.05 8.41 -8.26
CA ALA A 203 0.73 8.83 -9.63
C ALA A 203 1.95 9.37 -10.37
N GLY A 204 2.85 10.10 -9.70
CA GLY A 204 4.14 10.52 -10.27
C GLY A 204 4.97 9.33 -10.75
N TYR A 205 5.03 8.26 -9.96
CA TYR A 205 5.71 7.01 -10.34
C TYR A 205 5.00 6.28 -11.47
N ALA A 206 3.67 6.31 -11.51
CA ALA A 206 2.89 5.77 -12.61
C ALA A 206 3.12 6.55 -13.92
N ILE A 207 3.18 7.88 -13.86
CA ILE A 207 3.54 8.74 -15.00
C ILE A 207 4.92 8.36 -15.52
N GLY A 208 5.93 8.25 -14.64
CA GLY A 208 7.28 7.80 -15.04
C GLY A 208 7.26 6.43 -15.72
N SER A 209 6.46 5.49 -15.21
CA SER A 209 6.28 4.16 -15.79
C SER A 209 5.66 4.22 -17.20
N VAL A 210 4.59 5.02 -17.36
CA VAL A 210 3.90 5.22 -18.65
C VAL A 210 4.80 5.90 -19.68
N LEU A 211 5.57 6.92 -19.29
CA LEU A 211 6.51 7.62 -20.19
C LEU A 211 7.65 6.70 -20.64
N LEU A 212 8.21 5.89 -19.73
CA LEU A 212 9.20 4.88 -20.08
C LEU A 212 8.61 3.81 -21.00
N LEU A 213 7.38 3.36 -20.75
CA LEU A 213 6.71 2.38 -21.61
C LEU A 213 6.43 2.95 -23.00
N ALA A 214 5.92 4.18 -23.08
CA ALA A 214 5.64 4.90 -24.32
C ALA A 214 6.90 5.13 -25.17
N SER A 215 8.00 5.55 -24.53
CA SER A 215 9.27 5.78 -25.21
C SER A 215 9.84 4.48 -25.78
N LEU A 216 9.94 3.42 -24.97
CA LEU A 216 10.48 2.13 -25.38
C LEU A 216 9.62 1.42 -26.43
N GLY A 217 8.30 1.61 -26.38
CA GLY A 217 7.34 1.01 -27.30
C GLY A 217 7.07 1.82 -28.58
N SER A 218 7.66 3.01 -28.72
CA SER A 218 7.41 3.88 -29.88
C SER A 218 7.89 3.26 -31.21
N SER A 219 7.16 3.50 -32.30
CA SER A 219 7.59 3.17 -33.65
C SER A 219 8.81 3.99 -34.10
N ARG A 220 8.97 5.21 -33.55
CA ARG A 220 10.04 6.16 -33.90
C ARG A 220 11.36 5.78 -33.21
N ARG A 221 12.39 5.46 -34.00
CA ARG A 221 13.71 5.05 -33.50
C ARG A 221 14.34 6.09 -32.57
N PHE A 222 14.19 7.37 -32.87
CA PHE A 222 14.70 8.47 -32.04
C PHE A 222 14.12 8.41 -30.62
N LEU A 223 12.80 8.27 -30.49
CA LEU A 223 12.14 8.21 -29.18
C LEU A 223 12.55 6.96 -28.39
N ARG A 224 12.67 5.79 -29.05
CA ARG A 224 13.11 4.56 -28.39
C ARG A 224 14.52 4.63 -27.79
N LEU A 225 15.43 5.37 -28.44
CA LEU A 225 16.83 5.47 -28.02
C LEU A 225 17.06 6.60 -27.01
N TRP A 226 16.51 7.79 -27.29
CA TRP A 226 16.86 9.00 -26.56
C TRP A 226 15.85 9.42 -25.50
N ALA A 227 14.55 9.14 -25.68
CA ALA A 227 13.55 9.61 -24.72
C ALA A 227 13.69 8.94 -23.36
N GLY A 228 14.08 7.65 -23.30
CA GLY A 228 14.39 6.98 -22.04
C GLY A 228 15.56 7.64 -21.28
N PHE A 229 16.62 8.02 -22.00
CA PHE A 229 17.75 8.75 -21.41
C PHE A 229 17.31 10.14 -20.92
N ALA A 230 16.52 10.86 -21.72
CA ALA A 230 15.99 12.17 -21.35
C ALA A 230 15.10 12.09 -20.10
N ILE A 231 14.25 11.06 -19.97
CA ILE A 231 13.42 10.83 -18.77
C ILE A 231 14.30 10.55 -17.55
N ALA A 232 15.33 9.72 -17.69
CA ALA A 232 16.26 9.42 -16.61
C ALA A 232 17.03 10.67 -16.15
N ALA A 233 17.58 11.43 -17.11
CA ALA A 233 18.27 12.68 -16.84
C ALA A 233 17.35 13.71 -16.18
N ALA A 234 16.13 13.90 -16.68
CA ALA A 234 15.14 14.81 -16.10
C ALA A 234 14.78 14.40 -14.67
N SER A 235 14.63 13.10 -14.39
CA SER A 235 14.32 12.60 -13.04
C SER A 235 15.48 12.86 -12.06
N LEU A 236 16.72 12.67 -12.50
CA LEU A 236 17.91 12.96 -11.70
C LEU A 236 18.08 14.46 -11.46
N LEU A 237 17.88 15.28 -12.49
CA LEU A 237 17.94 16.74 -12.38
C LEU A 237 16.84 17.28 -11.46
N LEU A 238 15.63 16.70 -11.52
CA LEU A 238 14.56 17.06 -10.60
C LEU A 238 14.89 16.68 -9.17
N ALA A 239 15.42 15.48 -8.92
CA ALA A 239 15.87 15.07 -7.59
C ALA A 239 16.98 16.00 -7.07
N LEU A 240 17.94 16.34 -7.91
CA LEU A 240 19.01 17.28 -7.59
C LEU A 240 18.44 18.67 -7.27
N ALA A 241 17.54 19.20 -8.09
CA ALA A 241 16.91 20.49 -7.88
C ALA A 241 16.15 20.52 -6.55
N ILE A 242 15.31 19.52 -6.27
CA ILE A 242 14.58 19.39 -5.01
C ILE A 242 15.55 19.43 -3.82
N GLN A 243 16.70 18.76 -3.94
CA GLN A 243 17.70 18.74 -2.89
C GLN A 243 18.44 20.07 -2.73
N LEU A 244 18.73 20.77 -3.81
CA LEU A 244 19.41 22.08 -3.80
C LEU A 244 18.51 23.20 -3.24
N TYR A 245 17.20 23.11 -3.47
CA TYR A 245 16.21 24.06 -2.95
C TYR A 245 15.59 23.63 -1.61
N ALA A 246 16.06 22.54 -1.01
CA ALA A 246 15.59 22.10 0.30
C ALA A 246 15.98 23.11 1.38
N ALA A 247 15.04 23.43 2.28
CA ALA A 247 15.32 24.23 3.46
C ALA A 247 16.29 23.49 4.40
N PRO A 248 17.12 24.20 5.16
CA PRO A 248 17.95 23.59 6.20
C PRO A 248 17.12 22.76 7.18
N GLU A 249 17.61 21.58 7.52
CA GLU A 249 16.92 20.63 8.38
C GLU A 249 17.22 20.89 9.85
N SER A 250 16.20 20.99 10.69
CA SER A 250 16.38 21.09 12.14
C SER A 250 16.87 19.76 12.73
N ALA A 251 17.56 19.80 13.86
CA ALA A 251 18.01 18.60 14.56
C ALA A 251 16.84 17.66 14.92
N ASP A 252 15.69 18.22 15.32
CA ASP A 252 14.49 17.44 15.61
C ASP A 252 13.92 16.78 14.35
N TYR A 253 13.94 17.45 13.20
CA TYR A 253 13.47 16.85 11.94
C TYR A 253 14.38 15.70 11.51
N VAL A 254 15.71 15.86 11.62
CA VAL A 254 16.66 14.78 11.34
C VAL A 254 16.39 13.59 12.27
N ARG A 255 16.14 13.83 13.57
CA ARG A 255 15.77 12.75 14.51
C ARG A 255 14.53 12.00 14.04
N ILE A 256 13.47 12.70 13.61
CA ILE A 256 12.25 12.06 13.10
C ILE A 256 12.52 11.31 11.79
N ALA A 257 13.21 11.92 10.83
CA ALA A 257 13.56 11.28 9.57
C ALA A 257 14.32 9.96 9.80
N MET A 258 15.23 9.94 10.78
CA MET A 258 16.02 8.76 11.13
C MET A 258 15.21 7.63 11.77
N THR A 259 13.99 7.88 12.26
CA THR A 259 13.05 6.82 12.66
C THR A 259 12.43 6.08 11.46
N ARG A 260 12.60 6.60 10.25
CA ARG A 260 12.10 6.02 8.99
C ARG A 260 13.20 5.21 8.31
N TYR A 261 13.60 4.09 8.92
CA TYR A 261 14.70 3.26 8.41
C TYR A 261 14.51 2.88 6.92
N TYR A 262 13.26 2.68 6.51
CA TYR A 262 12.87 2.35 5.14
C TYR A 262 13.19 3.45 4.11
N TRP A 263 13.46 4.69 4.53
CA TRP A 263 13.96 5.74 3.65
C TRP A 263 15.42 5.53 3.25
N PHE A 264 16.19 4.73 3.99
CA PHE A 264 17.64 4.64 3.86
C PHE A 264 18.10 3.21 3.53
N PRO A 265 18.31 2.88 2.25
CA PRO A 265 18.74 1.53 1.84
C PRO A 265 20.04 1.05 2.52
N GLY A 266 20.89 1.98 2.96
CA GLY A 266 22.10 1.66 3.72
C GLY A 266 21.84 1.03 5.10
N GLN A 267 20.65 1.21 5.67
CA GLN A 267 20.22 0.64 6.95
C GLN A 267 19.44 -0.67 6.78
N TRP A 268 19.08 -1.03 5.55
CA TRP A 268 18.29 -2.22 5.28
C TRP A 268 19.08 -3.50 5.54
N GLN A 269 18.37 -4.52 5.97
CA GLN A 269 18.84 -5.89 6.14
C GLN A 269 19.26 -6.48 4.80
N TRP A 270 20.12 -7.49 4.83
CA TRP A 270 20.66 -8.11 3.61
C TRP A 270 19.56 -8.67 2.71
N TYR A 271 18.50 -9.25 3.29
CA TYR A 271 17.38 -9.83 2.54
C TYR A 271 16.48 -8.75 1.89
N GLU A 272 16.36 -7.57 2.51
CA GLU A 272 15.65 -6.43 1.92
C GLU A 272 16.40 -5.91 0.68
N ARG A 273 17.73 -5.91 0.71
CA ARG A 273 18.55 -5.54 -0.46
C ARG A 273 18.44 -6.58 -1.58
N ILE A 274 18.35 -7.86 -1.24
CA ILE A 274 18.02 -8.91 -2.22
C ILE A 274 16.64 -8.62 -2.85
N GLY A 275 15.67 -8.17 -2.07
CA GLY A 275 14.36 -7.73 -2.58
C GLY A 275 14.43 -6.60 -3.62
N LEU A 276 15.47 -5.76 -3.62
CA LEU A 276 15.65 -4.75 -4.67
C LEU A 276 16.28 -5.32 -5.95
N ILE A 277 17.21 -6.25 -5.79
CA ILE A 277 18.00 -6.77 -6.92
C ILE A 277 17.26 -7.91 -7.62
N ALA A 278 16.63 -8.81 -6.86
CA ALA A 278 16.00 -10.03 -7.36
C ALA A 278 14.91 -9.77 -8.41
N PRO A 279 13.97 -8.81 -8.26
CA PRO A 279 12.96 -8.56 -9.28
C PRO A 279 13.56 -8.16 -10.63
N LEU A 280 14.64 -7.36 -10.62
CA LEU A 280 15.33 -6.93 -11.83
C LEU A 280 16.06 -8.10 -12.51
N LEU A 281 16.73 -8.95 -11.72
CA LEU A 281 17.41 -10.14 -12.23
C LEU A 281 16.43 -11.18 -12.78
N ILE A 282 15.31 -11.42 -12.09
CA ILE A 282 14.24 -12.32 -12.56
C ILE A 282 13.68 -11.81 -13.88
N LEU A 283 13.34 -10.52 -13.96
CA LEU A 283 12.85 -9.90 -15.20
C LEU A 283 13.89 -9.99 -16.34
N ALA A 284 15.16 -9.75 -16.06
CA ALA A 284 16.24 -9.88 -17.04
C ALA A 284 16.41 -11.33 -17.53
N ALA A 285 16.36 -12.30 -16.62
CA ALA A 285 16.43 -13.73 -16.96
C ALA A 285 15.25 -14.16 -17.85
N LEU A 286 14.02 -13.72 -17.51
CA LEU A 286 12.81 -13.99 -18.29
C LEU A 286 12.80 -13.28 -19.65
N LEU A 287 13.53 -12.16 -19.78
CA LEU A 287 13.74 -11.48 -21.07
C LEU A 287 14.71 -12.24 -21.97
N LEU A 288 15.75 -12.86 -21.39
CA LEU A 288 16.77 -13.63 -22.10
C LEU A 288 16.34 -15.07 -22.44
N TRP A 289 15.25 -15.54 -21.81
CA TRP A 289 14.74 -16.89 -22.08
C TRP A 289 14.21 -17.01 -23.52
N LYS A 290 14.93 -17.78 -24.34
CA LYS A 290 14.66 -17.95 -25.78
C LYS A 290 13.32 -18.60 -26.11
N ASN A 291 12.83 -19.50 -25.27
CA ASN A 291 11.68 -20.34 -25.59
C ASN A 291 10.41 -19.72 -25.03
N ARG A 292 9.91 -18.65 -25.65
CA ARG A 292 8.79 -17.83 -25.15
C ARG A 292 7.58 -17.91 -26.08
N ALA A 293 6.79 -18.97 -25.92
CA ALA A 293 5.74 -19.34 -26.87
C ALA A 293 4.63 -18.26 -27.01
N SER A 294 4.41 -17.44 -25.98
CA SER A 294 3.26 -16.52 -25.92
C SER A 294 3.61 -15.04 -25.70
N ALA A 295 4.88 -14.66 -25.93
CA ALA A 295 5.41 -13.34 -25.62
C ALA A 295 5.57 -12.46 -26.87
N GLY A 296 4.84 -11.33 -26.92
CA GLY A 296 4.92 -10.36 -28.02
C GLY A 296 5.86 -9.16 -27.76
N ALA A 297 5.71 -8.12 -28.59
CA ALA A 297 6.43 -6.85 -28.40
C ALA A 297 6.06 -6.19 -27.06
N ALA A 298 4.77 -6.17 -26.69
CA ALA A 298 4.27 -5.61 -25.43
C ALA A 298 4.93 -6.26 -24.21
N TYR A 299 5.13 -7.59 -24.22
CA TYR A 299 5.87 -8.31 -23.18
C TYR A 299 7.30 -7.78 -23.02
N THR A 300 8.04 -7.71 -24.12
CA THR A 300 9.44 -7.29 -24.12
C THR A 300 9.57 -5.84 -23.63
N THR A 301 8.71 -4.95 -24.12
CA THR A 301 8.73 -3.53 -23.77
C THR A 301 8.34 -3.31 -22.31
N THR A 302 7.34 -4.03 -21.79
CA THR A 302 6.92 -3.91 -20.39
C THR A 302 8.04 -4.34 -19.44
N ILE A 303 8.71 -5.47 -19.72
CA ILE A 303 9.85 -5.93 -18.91
C ILE A 303 11.00 -4.92 -18.94
N ARG A 304 11.36 -4.41 -20.13
CA ARG A 304 12.42 -3.39 -20.26
C ARG A 304 12.07 -2.10 -19.50
N MET A 305 10.81 -1.68 -19.55
CA MET A 305 10.32 -0.54 -18.77
C MET A 305 10.52 -0.78 -17.28
N SER A 306 10.10 -1.94 -16.76
CA SER A 306 10.26 -2.26 -15.33
C SER A 306 11.72 -2.30 -14.89
N ILE A 307 12.62 -2.87 -15.72
CA ILE A 307 14.06 -2.88 -15.43
C ILE A 307 14.65 -1.46 -15.44
N ALA A 308 14.27 -0.63 -16.42
CA ALA A 308 14.74 0.75 -16.52
C ALA A 308 14.23 1.60 -15.34
N LEU A 309 12.95 1.46 -14.99
CA LEU A 309 12.33 2.14 -13.85
C LEU A 309 12.99 1.76 -12.53
N GLY A 310 13.17 0.46 -12.29
CA GLY A 310 13.85 -0.05 -11.09
C GLY A 310 15.28 0.45 -11.00
N SER A 311 16.06 0.32 -12.08
CA SER A 311 17.44 0.81 -12.16
C SER A 311 17.54 2.32 -11.88
N LEU A 312 16.66 3.13 -12.48
CA LEU A 312 16.64 4.57 -12.26
C LEU A 312 16.33 4.91 -10.80
N SER A 313 15.34 4.25 -10.20
CA SER A 313 15.00 4.46 -8.79
C SER A 313 16.12 4.06 -7.83
N LEU A 314 16.87 3.00 -8.15
CA LEU A 314 18.07 2.60 -7.40
C LEU A 314 19.16 3.65 -7.48
N VAL A 315 19.40 4.23 -8.66
CA VAL A 315 20.39 5.31 -8.84
C VAL A 315 19.98 6.54 -8.01
N ILE A 316 18.72 6.95 -8.08
CA ILE A 316 18.20 8.08 -7.28
C ILE A 316 18.36 7.79 -5.78
N ALA A 317 17.97 6.60 -5.32
CA ALA A 317 18.09 6.22 -3.91
C ALA A 317 19.56 6.15 -3.45
N ALA A 318 20.47 5.62 -4.28
CA ALA A 318 21.89 5.54 -3.94
C ALA A 318 22.52 6.93 -3.75
N LEU A 319 22.09 7.92 -4.55
CA LEU A 319 22.61 9.29 -4.48
C LEU A 319 21.99 10.08 -3.32
N PHE A 320 20.67 9.98 -3.14
CA PHE A 320 19.88 10.90 -2.33
C PHE A 320 19.19 10.27 -1.10
N SER A 321 19.26 8.96 -0.90
CA SER A 321 18.64 8.29 0.25
C SER A 321 19.71 7.78 1.24
N ARG A 322 20.62 8.68 1.64
CA ARG A 322 21.78 8.36 2.50
C ARG A 322 21.62 8.92 3.91
N ALA A 323 21.54 8.05 4.92
CA ALA A 323 21.32 8.41 6.32
C ALA A 323 22.40 9.31 6.97
N ARG A 324 23.60 9.37 6.37
CA ARG A 324 24.72 10.17 6.90
C ARG A 324 24.85 11.54 6.22
N LEU A 325 23.95 11.86 5.29
CA LEU A 325 24.00 13.10 4.52
C LEU A 325 22.66 13.82 4.62
N ALA A 326 22.69 15.15 4.53
CA ALA A 326 21.51 16.00 4.54
C ALA A 326 20.71 15.93 3.23
N THR A 327 20.41 14.71 2.75
CA THR A 327 19.62 14.46 1.55
C THR A 327 18.21 13.95 1.86
N HIS A 328 17.72 14.17 3.09
CA HIS A 328 16.48 13.55 3.55
C HIS A 328 15.23 14.06 2.81
N THR A 329 15.29 15.24 2.16
CA THR A 329 14.16 15.78 1.40
C THR A 329 13.79 14.91 0.19
N VAL A 330 14.77 14.43 -0.57
CA VAL A 330 14.52 13.49 -1.66
C VAL A 330 14.23 12.09 -1.12
N ALA A 331 14.90 11.68 -0.02
CA ALA A 331 14.60 10.40 0.65
C ALA A 331 13.14 10.31 1.09
N ARG A 332 12.55 11.41 1.58
CA ARG A 332 11.14 11.55 1.98
C ARG A 332 10.17 11.27 0.83
N LEU A 333 10.56 11.54 -0.42
CA LEU A 333 9.76 11.18 -1.59
C LEU A 333 9.71 9.66 -1.78
N GLN A 334 10.66 8.90 -1.22
CA GLN A 334 10.69 7.43 -1.25
C GLN A 334 10.73 6.88 -2.69
N PRO A 335 11.77 7.22 -3.47
CA PRO A 335 11.89 6.85 -4.88
C PRO A 335 11.76 5.35 -5.15
N LEU A 336 12.12 4.49 -4.19
CA LEU A 336 12.00 3.04 -4.30
C LEU A 336 10.56 2.53 -4.27
N ARG A 337 9.55 3.38 -3.99
CA ARG A 337 8.14 3.00 -4.14
C ARG A 337 7.73 2.68 -5.59
N THR A 338 8.54 3.09 -6.58
CA THR A 338 8.41 2.63 -7.98
C THR A 338 8.48 1.10 -8.11
N PHE A 339 9.10 0.40 -7.15
CA PHE A 339 9.18 -1.05 -7.13
C PHE A 339 7.80 -1.72 -7.03
N GLN A 340 6.74 -1.01 -6.62
CA GLN A 340 5.39 -1.56 -6.71
C GLN A 340 5.05 -1.98 -8.15
N THR A 341 5.29 -1.10 -9.14
CA THR A 341 5.11 -1.42 -10.56
C THR A 341 6.04 -2.55 -11.01
N VAL A 342 7.31 -2.53 -10.56
CA VAL A 342 8.31 -3.54 -10.92
C VAL A 342 7.89 -4.93 -10.44
N TYR A 343 7.46 -5.03 -9.18
CA TYR A 343 6.98 -6.29 -8.59
C TYR A 343 5.70 -6.78 -9.25
N ILE A 344 4.72 -5.90 -9.52
CA ILE A 344 3.50 -6.31 -10.25
C ILE A 344 3.87 -6.94 -11.59
N VAL A 345 4.72 -6.30 -12.37
CA VAL A 345 5.17 -6.84 -13.67
C VAL A 345 5.95 -8.14 -13.48
N MET A 346 6.89 -8.19 -12.54
CA MET A 346 7.67 -9.40 -12.25
C MET A 346 6.76 -10.58 -11.91
N ILE A 347 5.77 -10.39 -11.02
CA ILE A 347 4.88 -11.44 -10.57
C ILE A 347 3.97 -11.91 -11.71
N LEU A 348 3.43 -10.98 -12.51
CA LEU A 348 2.62 -11.33 -13.67
C LEU A 348 3.41 -12.18 -14.67
N VAL A 349 4.65 -11.78 -14.97
CA VAL A 349 5.53 -12.48 -15.92
C VAL A 349 5.96 -13.83 -15.36
N LEU A 350 6.34 -13.90 -14.09
CA LEU A 350 6.73 -15.13 -13.43
C LEU A 350 5.55 -16.13 -13.39
N GLY A 351 4.37 -15.69 -12.93
CA GLY A 351 3.18 -16.52 -12.85
C GLY A 351 2.72 -17.03 -14.22
N ALA A 352 2.78 -16.17 -15.24
CA ALA A 352 2.50 -16.56 -16.62
C ALA A 352 3.43 -17.67 -17.10
N THR A 353 4.72 -17.51 -16.84
CA THR A 353 5.76 -18.48 -17.20
C THR A 353 5.56 -19.81 -16.47
N LEU A 354 5.29 -19.78 -15.16
CA LEU A 354 4.98 -20.99 -14.39
C LEU A 354 3.77 -21.74 -14.97
N ALA A 355 2.73 -21.00 -15.37
CA ALA A 355 1.52 -21.61 -15.94
C ALA A 355 1.77 -22.31 -17.28
N GLU A 356 2.56 -21.71 -18.17
CA GLU A 356 2.85 -22.28 -19.49
C GLU A 356 3.75 -23.52 -19.42
N TYR A 357 4.80 -23.47 -18.60
CA TYR A 357 5.84 -24.50 -18.59
C TYR A 357 5.61 -25.56 -17.53
N LEU A 358 5.17 -25.18 -16.33
CA LEU A 358 5.04 -26.10 -15.19
C LEU A 358 3.60 -26.56 -14.97
N LEU A 359 2.63 -25.65 -14.85
CA LEU A 359 1.26 -26.02 -14.43
C LEU A 359 0.48 -26.72 -15.55
N LYS A 360 0.55 -26.17 -16.77
CA LYS A 360 -0.20 -26.65 -17.94
C LYS A 360 -1.68 -26.82 -17.59
N LYS A 361 -2.31 -27.93 -18.03
CA LYS A 361 -3.74 -28.23 -17.78
C LYS A 361 -4.00 -29.02 -16.48
N SER A 362 -2.99 -29.25 -15.63
CA SER A 362 -3.14 -30.13 -14.47
C SER A 362 -3.71 -29.38 -13.26
N PRO A 363 -4.95 -29.65 -12.82
CA PRO A 363 -5.58 -28.93 -11.70
C PRO A 363 -4.80 -29.11 -10.39
N TRP A 364 -4.19 -30.28 -10.18
CA TRP A 364 -3.33 -30.55 -9.03
C TRP A 364 -2.14 -29.60 -8.94
N ARG A 365 -1.45 -29.34 -10.07
CA ARG A 365 -0.30 -28.42 -10.08
C ARG A 365 -0.71 -27.00 -9.73
N TRP A 366 -1.90 -26.56 -10.17
CA TRP A 366 -2.47 -25.26 -9.78
C TRP A 366 -2.77 -25.20 -8.29
N ALA A 367 -3.40 -26.24 -7.72
CA ALA A 367 -3.69 -26.30 -6.28
C ALA A 367 -2.41 -26.25 -5.44
N VAL A 368 -1.36 -26.99 -5.85
CA VAL A 368 -0.04 -26.96 -5.20
C VAL A 368 0.57 -25.57 -5.27
N LEU A 369 0.57 -24.91 -6.44
CA LEU A 369 1.09 -23.55 -6.56
C LEU A 369 0.37 -22.57 -5.65
N ILE A 370 -0.97 -22.56 -5.68
CA ILE A 370 -1.78 -21.65 -4.85
C ILE A 370 -1.46 -21.88 -3.37
N THR A 371 -1.43 -23.15 -2.93
CA THR A 371 -1.15 -23.49 -1.54
C THR A 371 0.26 -23.03 -1.13
N LEU A 372 1.29 -23.36 -1.91
CA LEU A 372 2.67 -23.01 -1.59
C LEU A 372 2.95 -21.51 -1.69
N ALA A 373 2.28 -20.79 -2.58
CA ALA A 373 2.44 -19.35 -2.74
C ALA A 373 1.68 -18.56 -1.66
N SER A 374 0.46 -19.00 -1.29
CA SER A 374 -0.39 -18.32 -0.33
C SER A 374 -0.09 -18.68 1.13
N ALA A 375 0.34 -19.91 1.45
CA ALA A 375 0.53 -20.32 2.84
C ALA A 375 1.57 -19.44 3.60
N PRO A 376 2.75 -19.12 3.05
CA PRO A 376 3.69 -18.22 3.72
C PRO A 376 3.11 -16.81 3.94
N MET A 377 2.31 -16.32 2.97
CA MET A 377 1.64 -15.01 3.07
C MET A 377 0.59 -15.01 4.19
N TYR A 378 -0.25 -16.04 4.24
CA TYR A 378 -1.24 -16.21 5.31
C TYR A 378 -0.59 -16.32 6.69
N ILE A 379 0.48 -17.14 6.82
CA ILE A 379 1.22 -17.28 8.07
C ILE A 379 1.82 -15.94 8.50
N ALA A 380 2.44 -15.20 7.57
CA ALA A 380 2.99 -13.88 7.86
C ALA A 380 1.90 -12.90 8.33
N GLN A 381 0.76 -12.84 7.64
CA GLN A 381 -0.35 -11.96 8.02
C GLN A 381 -0.95 -12.32 9.38
N ARG A 382 -1.08 -13.62 9.69
CA ARG A 382 -1.51 -14.08 11.02
C ARG A 382 -0.50 -13.76 12.12
N ALA A 383 0.79 -13.73 11.80
CA ALA A 383 1.84 -13.41 12.76
C ALA A 383 1.98 -11.90 13.02
N VAL A 384 1.60 -11.04 12.06
CA VAL A 384 1.63 -9.58 12.22
C VAL A 384 0.54 -9.09 13.19
N ALA A 385 -0.64 -9.70 13.18
CA ALA A 385 -1.76 -9.35 14.05
C ALA A 385 -2.29 -10.58 14.83
N PRO A 386 -1.51 -11.09 15.81
CA PRO A 386 -1.85 -12.31 16.55
C PRO A 386 -3.02 -12.14 17.54
N ALA A 387 -3.20 -10.94 18.12
CA ALA A 387 -4.25 -10.65 19.09
C ALA A 387 -5.58 -10.22 18.44
N SER A 388 -5.56 -9.85 17.17
CA SER A 388 -6.72 -9.50 16.36
C SER A 388 -7.22 -10.69 15.52
N LEU A 389 -8.53 -10.66 15.23
CA LEU A 389 -9.12 -11.56 14.25
C LEU A 389 -8.48 -11.30 12.89
N HIS A 390 -8.19 -12.35 12.13
CA HIS A 390 -7.59 -12.20 10.80
C HIS A 390 -8.46 -11.39 9.82
N ILE A 391 -9.78 -11.46 9.99
CA ILE A 391 -10.75 -10.67 9.23
C ILE A 391 -11.65 -9.95 10.23
N GLU A 392 -11.40 -8.66 10.42
CA GLU A 392 -12.10 -7.77 11.34
C GLU A 392 -13.38 -7.23 10.68
N LEU A 393 -14.44 -8.03 10.70
CA LEU A 393 -15.72 -7.68 10.07
C LEU A 393 -16.52 -6.67 10.94
N PRO A 394 -17.23 -5.71 10.33
CA PRO A 394 -17.97 -4.65 11.05
C PRO A 394 -18.98 -5.14 12.11
N TRP A 395 -19.51 -6.34 11.96
CA TRP A 395 -20.52 -6.92 12.85
C TRP A 395 -19.94 -7.86 13.92
N ARG A 396 -18.62 -8.00 14.00
CA ARG A 396 -17.97 -8.83 15.02
C ARG A 396 -17.38 -7.97 16.13
N THR A 397 -17.58 -8.40 17.36
CA THR A 397 -16.92 -7.79 18.52
C THR A 397 -15.42 -8.09 18.49
N PRO A 398 -14.56 -7.08 18.68
CA PRO A 398 -13.11 -7.28 18.70
C PRO A 398 -12.65 -8.17 19.86
N GLN A 399 -11.71 -9.08 19.57
CA GLN A 399 -11.04 -9.93 20.58
C GLN A 399 -9.84 -9.25 21.21
N ASN A 400 -9.21 -8.31 20.49
CA ASN A 400 -8.03 -7.59 20.94
C ASN A 400 -8.35 -6.72 22.17
N SER A 401 -7.59 -6.91 23.25
CA SER A 401 -7.81 -6.25 24.54
C SER A 401 -7.56 -4.73 24.48
N TRP A 402 -6.65 -4.26 23.64
CA TRP A 402 -6.44 -2.83 23.41
C TRP A 402 -7.64 -2.21 22.70
N VAL A 403 -8.11 -2.85 21.62
CA VAL A 403 -9.29 -2.40 20.87
C VAL A 403 -10.54 -2.35 21.76
N GLN A 404 -10.71 -3.32 22.66
CA GLN A 404 -11.80 -3.30 23.66
C GLN A 404 -11.72 -2.08 24.58
N ALA A 405 -10.51 -1.71 25.03
CA ALA A 405 -10.30 -0.51 25.84
C ALA A 405 -10.62 0.76 25.04
N PHE A 406 -10.19 0.82 23.78
CA PHE A 406 -10.46 1.96 22.90
C PHE A 406 -11.95 2.12 22.61
N LEU A 407 -12.68 1.02 22.39
CA LEU A 407 -14.13 1.05 22.24
C LEU A 407 -14.84 1.46 23.54
N TRP A 408 -14.36 1.02 24.69
CA TRP A 408 -14.88 1.48 25.98
C TRP A 408 -14.68 2.99 26.13
N ILE A 409 -13.50 3.52 25.78
CA ILE A 409 -13.19 4.95 25.78
C ILE A 409 -14.19 5.71 24.91
N ARG A 410 -14.43 5.24 23.66
CA ARG A 410 -15.37 5.87 22.73
C ARG A 410 -16.76 6.08 23.34
N GLY A 411 -17.24 5.13 24.15
CA GLY A 411 -18.56 5.17 24.76
C GLY A 411 -18.64 5.83 26.14
N ASN A 412 -17.52 6.01 26.85
CA ASN A 412 -17.52 6.36 28.29
C ASN A 412 -16.72 7.61 28.65
N THR A 413 -16.09 8.29 27.69
CA THR A 413 -15.37 9.55 27.94
C THR A 413 -15.92 10.70 27.07
N PRO A 414 -15.76 11.97 27.48
CA PRO A 414 -16.15 13.12 26.66
C PRO A 414 -15.44 13.14 25.31
N THR A 415 -16.11 13.62 24.26
CA THR A 415 -15.55 13.67 22.88
C THR A 415 -14.31 14.55 22.77
N ASP A 416 -14.23 15.58 23.61
CA ASP A 416 -13.13 16.53 23.70
C ASP A 416 -11.98 16.07 24.61
N ALA A 417 -12.11 14.91 25.26
CA ALA A 417 -11.07 14.39 26.14
C ALA A 417 -9.73 14.18 25.43
N LEU A 418 -8.65 14.60 26.10
CA LEU A 418 -7.28 14.35 25.67
C LEU A 418 -6.66 13.20 26.48
N PHE A 419 -6.13 12.22 25.76
CA PHE A 419 -5.45 11.05 26.34
C PHE A 419 -3.93 11.17 26.27
N ALA A 420 -3.28 10.54 27.25
CA ALA A 420 -1.86 10.19 27.20
C ALA A 420 -1.67 8.68 27.44
N MET A 421 -0.71 8.08 26.75
CA MET A 421 -0.33 6.67 26.93
C MET A 421 1.12 6.46 26.51
N ASP A 422 1.67 5.25 26.67
CA ASP A 422 3.02 4.96 26.18
C ASP A 422 3.12 5.35 24.69
N PRO A 423 4.05 6.24 24.29
CA PRO A 423 4.17 6.66 22.90
C PRO A 423 4.53 5.49 21.96
N HIS A 424 4.98 4.36 22.47
CA HIS A 424 5.29 3.13 21.71
C HIS A 424 4.17 2.08 21.78
N TYR A 425 2.95 2.44 22.21
CA TYR A 425 1.84 1.50 22.32
C TYR A 425 1.55 0.75 21.01
N ILE A 426 1.72 1.37 19.84
CA ILE A 426 1.45 0.74 18.53
C ILE A 426 2.31 -0.52 18.30
N THR A 427 3.52 -0.54 18.83
CA THR A 427 4.44 -1.70 18.72
C THR A 427 4.42 -2.57 19.96
N SER A 428 3.49 -2.33 20.88
CA SER A 428 3.37 -3.11 22.11
C SER A 428 2.76 -4.47 21.87
N ASP A 429 3.22 -5.45 22.64
CA ASP A 429 2.68 -6.81 22.61
C ASP A 429 1.14 -6.81 22.76
N GLY A 430 0.50 -7.48 21.80
CA GLY A 430 -0.94 -7.68 21.72
C GLY A 430 -1.76 -6.48 21.27
N GLU A 431 -1.14 -5.35 20.91
CA GLU A 431 -1.84 -4.17 20.39
C GLU A 431 -2.20 -4.32 18.90
N ASP A 432 -1.32 -4.94 18.12
CA ASP A 432 -1.48 -5.23 16.68
C ASP A 432 -1.63 -3.98 15.79
N ALA A 433 -0.93 -2.91 16.17
CA ALA A 433 -0.85 -1.63 15.47
C ALA A 433 -2.22 -0.96 15.21
N GLN A 434 -3.16 -1.08 16.15
CA GLN A 434 -4.52 -0.56 16.02
C GLN A 434 -4.54 0.94 16.36
N SER A 435 -5.00 1.77 15.43
CA SER A 435 -4.92 3.22 15.65
C SER A 435 -5.89 3.70 16.73
N PHE A 436 -5.36 4.23 17.83
CA PHE A 436 -6.16 4.79 18.93
C PHE A 436 -7.18 5.81 18.43
N ARG A 437 -6.77 6.81 17.63
CA ARG A 437 -7.71 7.85 17.16
C ARG A 437 -8.84 7.24 16.34
N ALA A 438 -8.52 6.29 15.46
CA ALA A 438 -9.52 5.63 14.64
C ALA A 438 -10.53 4.82 15.46
N VAL A 439 -10.08 4.13 16.51
CA VAL A 439 -10.94 3.24 17.31
C VAL A 439 -11.58 3.97 18.50
N ALA A 440 -10.86 4.78 19.25
CA ALA A 440 -11.41 5.50 20.41
C ALA A 440 -12.21 6.75 20.02
N GLU A 441 -11.96 7.33 18.84
CA GLU A 441 -12.55 8.61 18.42
C GLU A 441 -12.29 9.73 19.44
N ARG A 442 -11.10 9.72 20.06
CA ARG A 442 -10.62 10.72 21.02
C ARG A 442 -9.26 11.25 20.61
N SER A 443 -8.91 12.43 21.10
CA SER A 443 -7.57 12.97 20.94
C SER A 443 -6.59 12.22 21.84
N THR A 444 -5.36 12.05 21.36
CA THR A 444 -4.22 11.59 22.14
C THR A 444 -3.03 12.48 21.85
N LEU A 445 -2.15 12.62 22.84
CA LEU A 445 -0.81 13.14 22.60
C LEU A 445 -0.08 12.28 21.54
N PRO A 446 0.80 12.89 20.72
CA PRO A 446 1.43 12.20 19.60
C PRO A 446 2.17 10.91 19.94
N ASP A 447 1.94 9.85 19.17
CA ASP A 447 2.65 8.57 19.29
C ASP A 447 3.98 8.53 18.49
N TYR A 448 4.84 7.55 18.79
CA TYR A 448 6.13 7.41 18.14
C TYR A 448 6.05 6.98 16.67
N SER A 449 5.15 6.03 16.37
CA SER A 449 5.12 5.32 15.11
C SER A 449 4.33 6.09 14.04
N LYS A 450 3.02 6.29 14.24
CA LYS A 450 2.10 6.82 13.24
C LYS A 450 2.11 8.33 13.17
N ASP A 451 1.99 9.01 14.31
CA ASP A 451 2.12 10.46 14.36
C ASP A 451 3.54 10.92 14.01
N GLY A 452 4.56 10.13 14.37
CA GLY A 452 5.91 10.37 13.88
C GLY A 452 6.01 10.20 12.37
N GLY A 453 5.21 9.32 11.77
CA GLY A 453 5.15 9.10 10.34
C GLY A 453 4.66 10.37 9.65
N GLU A 454 3.58 10.94 10.17
CA GLU A 454 3.03 12.22 9.73
C GLU A 454 4.04 13.37 9.94
N ALA A 455 4.68 13.47 11.11
CA ALA A 455 5.68 14.51 11.36
C ALA A 455 6.91 14.40 10.44
N SER A 456 7.26 13.18 9.98
CA SER A 456 8.36 12.99 9.03
C SER A 456 8.04 13.55 7.64
N ILE A 457 6.77 13.52 7.23
CA ILE A 457 6.34 14.02 5.92
C ILE A 457 5.84 15.47 5.97
N THR A 458 5.44 15.94 7.15
CA THR A 458 4.94 17.29 7.44
C THR A 458 5.84 17.96 8.48
N PRO A 459 6.96 18.59 8.09
CA PRO A 459 7.98 19.10 9.01
C PRO A 459 7.46 20.09 10.07
N GLN A 460 6.35 20.78 9.79
CA GLN A 460 5.70 21.70 10.72
C GLN A 460 5.20 21.02 12.00
N LEU A 461 4.99 19.70 11.99
CA LEU A 461 4.53 18.93 13.16
C LEU A 461 5.67 18.38 14.02
N THR A 462 6.91 18.56 13.59
CA THR A 462 8.12 18.03 14.26
C THR A 462 8.19 18.45 15.73
N SER A 463 7.95 19.73 16.04
CA SER A 463 8.04 20.26 17.40
C SER A 463 6.91 19.73 18.29
N ALA A 464 5.69 19.70 17.79
CA ALA A 464 4.53 19.17 18.51
C ALA A 464 4.69 17.67 18.81
N TRP A 465 5.20 16.91 17.85
CA TRP A 465 5.52 15.49 18.03
C TRP A 465 6.60 15.28 19.10
N ALA A 466 7.69 16.05 19.04
CA ALA A 466 8.79 15.95 20.00
C ALA A 466 8.34 16.27 21.43
N ALA A 467 7.51 17.29 21.60
CA ALA A 467 6.93 17.64 22.89
C ALA A 467 6.01 16.52 23.41
N GLY A 468 5.10 16.01 22.56
CA GLY A 468 4.18 14.92 22.90
C GLY A 468 4.89 13.63 23.34
N GLN A 469 5.97 13.27 22.64
CA GLN A 469 6.84 12.14 23.01
C GLN A 469 7.49 12.33 24.37
N SER A 470 8.08 13.51 24.60
CA SER A 470 8.76 13.82 25.87
C SER A 470 7.80 13.77 27.06
N LEU A 471 6.59 14.29 26.90
CA LEU A 471 5.55 14.31 27.94
C LEU A 471 5.08 12.91 28.34
N GLN A 472 5.10 11.95 27.40
CA GLN A 472 4.62 10.59 27.62
C GLN A 472 5.75 9.60 27.92
N ALA A 473 7.01 10.05 27.94
CA ALA A 473 8.17 9.18 28.10
C ALA A 473 8.14 8.43 29.43
N ASN A 474 8.19 7.09 29.38
CA ASN A 474 8.16 6.21 30.54
C ASN A 474 6.93 6.40 31.45
N ILE A 475 5.80 6.90 30.92
CA ILE A 475 4.57 7.18 31.69
C ILE A 475 4.11 5.98 32.56
N GLU A 476 4.36 4.76 32.11
CA GLU A 476 4.00 3.52 32.82
C GLU A 476 4.79 3.29 34.11
N HIS A 477 6.01 3.82 34.20
CA HIS A 477 6.93 3.64 35.33
C HIS A 477 7.01 4.86 36.26
N GLN A 478 6.40 5.97 35.87
CA GLN A 478 6.34 7.18 36.69
C GLN A 478 5.44 7.01 37.92
N SER A 479 5.66 7.82 38.95
CA SER A 479 4.71 7.96 40.06
C SER A 479 3.51 8.82 39.62
N ASP A 480 2.40 8.73 40.34
CA ASP A 480 1.21 9.55 40.06
C ASP A 480 1.50 11.05 40.19
N ALA A 481 2.34 11.45 41.15
CA ALA A 481 2.76 12.83 41.31
C ALA A 481 3.56 13.35 40.10
N ALA A 482 4.44 12.53 39.53
CA ALA A 482 5.18 12.88 38.32
C ALA A 482 4.25 13.00 37.10
N ARG A 483 3.33 12.04 36.93
CA ARG A 483 2.31 12.07 35.85
C ARG A 483 1.48 13.35 35.92
N LEU A 484 0.98 13.71 37.10
CA LEU A 484 0.21 14.94 37.32
C LEU A 484 1.03 16.19 36.97
N ALA A 485 2.27 16.29 37.48
CA ALA A 485 3.12 17.44 37.24
C ALA A 485 3.40 17.65 35.74
N THR A 486 3.58 16.57 34.99
CA THR A 486 3.88 16.63 33.56
C THR A 486 2.64 16.83 32.69
N LEU A 487 1.56 16.10 32.95
CA LEU A 487 0.42 16.00 32.03
C LEU A 487 -0.71 17.00 32.30
N ALA A 488 -0.88 17.45 33.55
CA ALA A 488 -1.97 18.38 33.88
C ALA A 488 -1.79 19.74 33.16
N SER A 489 -0.54 20.19 33.01
CA SER A 489 -0.22 21.47 32.35
C SER A 489 -0.58 21.53 30.87
N VAL A 490 -0.74 20.37 30.22
CA VAL A 490 -1.07 20.26 28.79
C VAL A 490 -2.52 19.81 28.55
N GLY A 491 -3.33 19.75 29.60
CA GLY A 491 -4.77 19.47 29.51
C GLY A 491 -5.11 18.01 29.24
N VAL A 492 -4.28 17.06 29.66
CA VAL A 492 -4.63 15.62 29.60
C VAL A 492 -5.65 15.30 30.68
N ASP A 493 -6.76 14.68 30.29
CA ASP A 493 -7.84 14.28 31.22
C ASP A 493 -7.72 12.81 31.64
N TRP A 494 -7.22 11.98 30.72
CA TRP A 494 -7.21 10.52 30.87
C TRP A 494 -5.85 9.93 30.50
N ILE A 495 -5.49 8.86 31.18
CA ILE A 495 -4.29 8.08 30.88
C ILE A 495 -4.62 6.62 30.63
N ILE A 496 -3.93 6.00 29.67
CA ILE A 496 -3.94 4.54 29.49
C ILE A 496 -2.61 4.01 29.99
N LEU A 497 -2.68 3.03 30.90
CA LEU A 497 -1.52 2.38 31.49
C LEU A 497 -1.64 0.87 31.30
N ARG A 498 -0.53 0.14 31.34
CA ARG A 498 -0.57 -1.32 31.46
C ARG A 498 -1.30 -1.73 32.73
N ALA A 499 -1.93 -2.91 32.67
CA ALA A 499 -2.63 -3.49 33.81
C ALA A 499 -1.71 -3.69 35.03
N SER A 500 -0.39 -3.82 34.81
CA SER A 500 0.66 -3.98 35.81
C SER A 500 1.21 -2.66 36.39
N SER A 501 1.05 -1.52 35.71
CA SER A 501 1.57 -0.24 36.18
C SER A 501 0.94 0.15 37.52
N GLN A 502 1.71 0.68 38.48
CA GLN A 502 1.14 1.12 39.75
C GLN A 502 0.52 2.51 39.62
N THR A 503 -0.68 2.69 40.16
CA THR A 503 -1.38 3.98 40.25
C THR A 503 -2.51 3.91 41.26
N ALA A 504 -2.74 5.01 41.96
CA ALA A 504 -3.88 5.26 42.83
C ALA A 504 -5.01 6.04 42.13
N PHE A 505 -4.83 6.44 40.86
CA PHE A 505 -5.88 7.07 40.07
C PHE A 505 -7.10 6.16 39.93
N ALA A 506 -8.28 6.76 39.81
CA ALA A 506 -9.51 6.03 39.54
C ALA A 506 -9.48 5.46 38.12
N CYS A 507 -9.43 4.13 38.01
CA CYS A 507 -9.42 3.42 36.74
C CYS A 507 -10.75 2.69 36.49
N PRO A 508 -11.78 3.38 35.95
CA PRO A 508 -13.11 2.79 35.73
C PRO A 508 -13.11 1.63 34.72
N TYR A 509 -12.06 1.47 33.91
CA TYR A 509 -11.89 0.32 33.04
C TYR A 509 -10.56 -0.38 33.28
N ARG A 510 -10.60 -1.71 33.32
CA ARG A 510 -9.43 -2.58 33.40
C ARG A 510 -9.73 -3.90 32.70
N ASN A 511 -8.78 -4.38 31.91
CA ASN A 511 -8.75 -5.76 31.43
C ASN A 511 -7.38 -6.39 31.71
N ALA A 512 -7.09 -7.52 31.07
CA ALA A 512 -5.85 -8.26 31.29
C ALA A 512 -4.59 -7.50 30.87
N VAL A 513 -4.69 -6.55 29.94
CA VAL A 513 -3.52 -5.90 29.32
C VAL A 513 -3.39 -4.44 29.74
N VAL A 514 -4.50 -3.70 29.82
CA VAL A 514 -4.51 -2.26 30.07
C VAL A 514 -5.59 -1.84 31.07
N LYS A 515 -5.43 -0.62 31.58
CA LYS A 515 -6.42 0.10 32.36
C LYS A 515 -6.50 1.55 31.90
N VAL A 516 -7.69 2.12 31.99
CA VAL A 516 -7.97 3.51 31.60
C VAL A 516 -8.32 4.27 32.87
N CYS A 517 -7.54 5.29 33.19
CA CYS A 517 -7.60 6.01 34.45
C CYS A 517 -7.84 7.50 34.22
N ARG A 518 -8.60 8.12 35.13
CA ARG A 518 -8.79 9.58 35.17
C ARG A 518 -7.57 10.21 35.80
N LEU A 519 -7.03 11.26 35.17
CA LEU A 519 -5.94 12.02 35.76
C LEU A 519 -6.43 12.93 36.90
N HIS A 520 -7.68 13.41 36.82
CA HIS A 520 -8.31 14.33 37.77
C HIS A 520 -9.71 13.88 38.22
#